data_AF-A0A450TY96-F1
#
_entry.id   AF-A0A450TY96-F1
#
_cell.length_a   1.000
_cell.length_b   1.000
_cell.length_c   1.000
_cell.angle_alpha   90.00
_cell.angle_beta   90.00
_cell.angle_gamma   90.00
#
_symmetry.space_group_name_H-M   'P 1'
#
loop_
_entity.id
_entity.type
_entity.pdbx_description
1 polymer ?
#
loop_
_entity_poly.entity_id
_entity_poly.type
_entity_poly.pdbx_seq_one_letter_code
_entity_poly.pdbx_strand_id
1 'polypeptide(L)'
;MEFLFNELSLTGQFRDIATFGKAMGRLMEMRETIRRCGRELHCHRDIGNASVVDDVVFSKAIQRLLPDKKRAIMQWITRQGPFWDDSRTHGLDEWLECCDGKVVTDNAIGEAAYRSLERKHCHLVSLEPSSWEYTPITVTWRPDSGERTVDITNYWKKKTLDEALQKASPPIDSWEKLERQSKKRFAHLTFSESGFHSLRGQPFVDSAARQIRERFHVLDMLRNSFDEHRQRTRKGHEIYRKHFTGDRAWFSDSSDGEKHRFGKELTFPHPTMDATLFCPWHGKIRTPELRIHFSWPVRADEPLYIVYVGPKITKR
;
A
#
# COMPACT_ATOMS: atom_id res chain seq x y z
N MET A 1 1.53 2.47 6.46
CA MET A 1 0.47 2.24 7.46
C MET A 1 -0.83 2.61 6.80
N GLU A 2 -1.60 1.61 6.47
CA GLU A 2 -2.97 1.74 5.96
C GLU A 2 -3.93 1.30 7.07
N PHE A 3 -5.17 1.80 7.01
CA PHE A 3 -6.19 1.48 8.00
C PHE A 3 -7.46 1.01 7.30
N LEU A 4 -7.95 -0.15 7.75
CA LEU A 4 -9.25 -0.68 7.35
C LEU A 4 -10.17 -0.69 8.57
N PHE A 5 -11.43 -0.35 8.36
CA PHE A 5 -12.48 -0.54 9.35
C PHE A 5 -12.83 -2.02 9.39
N ASN A 6 -12.79 -2.63 10.58
CA ASN A 6 -13.20 -4.02 10.79
C ASN A 6 -14.73 -4.10 10.88
N GLU A 7 -15.39 -4.37 9.76
CA GLU A 7 -16.85 -4.51 9.71
C GLU A 7 -17.37 -5.69 10.54
N LEU A 8 -16.54 -6.68 10.88
CA LEU A 8 -16.93 -7.75 11.80
C LEU A 8 -17.11 -7.25 13.24
N SER A 9 -16.75 -6.01 13.54
CA SER A 9 -17.12 -5.33 14.78
C SER A 9 -18.55 -4.78 14.79
N LEU A 10 -19.35 -5.02 13.73
CA LEU A 10 -20.78 -4.75 13.66
C LEU A 10 -21.56 -6.09 13.63
N THR A 11 -22.06 -6.53 14.77
CA THR A 11 -22.72 -7.85 14.92
C THR A 11 -24.07 -7.76 15.64
N GLY A 12 -24.76 -6.62 15.56
CA GLY A 12 -26.04 -6.44 16.26
C GLY A 12 -25.91 -6.22 17.78
N GLN A 13 -24.71 -5.94 18.27
CA GLN A 13 -24.38 -5.94 19.70
C GLN A 13 -24.84 -4.70 20.47
N PHE A 14 -25.34 -3.67 19.79
CA PHE A 14 -25.73 -2.43 20.43
C PHE A 14 -27.14 -2.55 21.01
N ARG A 15 -27.29 -2.19 22.29
CA ARG A 15 -28.61 -2.18 22.97
C ARG A 15 -29.59 -1.20 22.34
N ASP A 16 -29.10 -0.08 21.83
CA ASP A 16 -29.92 0.99 21.29
C ASP A 16 -29.14 1.88 20.29
N ILE A 17 -29.88 2.69 19.54
CA ILE A 17 -29.34 3.65 18.57
C ILE A 17 -28.44 4.70 19.24
N ALA A 18 -28.68 5.05 20.50
CA ALA A 18 -27.87 6.03 21.22
C ALA A 18 -26.46 5.51 21.50
N THR A 19 -26.35 4.24 21.89
CA THR A 19 -25.09 3.54 22.15
C THR A 19 -24.32 3.32 20.87
N PHE A 20 -25.00 2.89 19.80
CA PHE A 20 -24.43 2.86 18.45
C PHE A 20 -23.91 4.25 18.02
N GLY A 21 -24.69 5.30 18.21
CA GLY A 21 -24.32 6.67 17.88
C GLY A 21 -23.12 7.21 18.69
N LYS A 22 -22.86 6.68 19.89
CA LYS A 22 -21.64 6.96 20.66
C LYS A 22 -20.44 6.23 20.08
N ALA A 23 -20.58 4.95 19.75
CA ALA A 23 -19.51 4.14 19.15
C ALA A 23 -19.09 4.68 17.77
N MET A 24 -20.05 5.06 16.93
CA MET A 24 -19.77 5.73 15.66
C MET A 24 -19.11 7.10 15.86
N GLY A 25 -19.47 7.83 16.91
CA GLY A 25 -18.78 9.08 17.28
C GLY A 25 -17.29 8.84 17.51
N ARG A 26 -16.94 7.83 18.33
CA ARG A 26 -15.55 7.44 18.58
C ARG A 26 -14.82 7.02 17.29
N LEU A 27 -15.47 6.21 16.45
CA LEU A 27 -14.89 5.79 15.16
C LEU A 27 -14.58 6.99 14.27
N MET A 28 -15.50 7.95 14.18
CA MET A 28 -15.30 9.15 13.36
C MET A 28 -14.20 10.06 13.92
N GLU A 29 -14.06 10.15 15.24
CA GLU A 29 -12.91 10.85 15.86
C GLU A 29 -11.58 10.16 15.53
N MET A 30 -11.53 8.83 15.60
CA MET A 30 -10.34 8.05 15.23
C MET A 30 -10.00 8.23 13.74
N ARG A 31 -11.01 8.22 12.86
CA ARG A 31 -10.84 8.53 11.44
C ARG A 31 -10.26 9.93 11.24
N GLU A 32 -10.75 10.92 11.98
CA GLU A 32 -10.24 12.28 11.88
C GLU A 32 -8.76 12.37 12.31
N THR A 33 -8.35 11.68 13.38
CA THR A 33 -6.91 11.56 13.72
C THR A 33 -6.12 10.95 12.56
N ILE A 34 -6.60 9.84 11.98
CA ILE A 34 -5.94 9.17 10.85
C ILE A 34 -5.76 10.15 9.67
N ARG A 35 -6.80 10.94 9.36
CA ARG A 35 -6.78 11.95 8.29
C ARG A 35 -5.83 13.10 8.55
N ARG A 36 -5.74 13.60 9.79
CA ARG A 36 -4.75 14.63 10.17
C ARG A 36 -3.31 14.16 9.98
N CYS A 37 -3.07 12.86 10.06
CA CYS A 37 -1.77 12.25 9.76
C CYS A 37 -1.59 11.90 8.27
N GLY A 38 -2.44 12.42 7.37
CA GLY A 38 -2.37 12.21 5.92
C GLY A 38 -2.65 10.76 5.49
N ARG A 39 -3.54 10.07 6.19
CA ARG A 39 -3.99 8.71 5.90
C ARG A 39 -5.52 8.67 5.79
N GLU A 40 -6.08 7.53 5.41
CA GLU A 40 -7.54 7.37 5.35
C GLU A 40 -7.95 6.02 5.96
N LEU A 41 -9.14 6.00 6.56
CA LEU A 41 -9.78 4.79 7.08
C LEU A 41 -10.72 4.24 6.01
N HIS A 42 -10.34 3.11 5.44
CA HIS A 42 -11.12 2.47 4.37
C HIS A 42 -12.18 1.54 4.97
N CYS A 43 -13.30 1.35 4.28
CA CYS A 43 -14.38 0.46 4.72
C CYS A 43 -14.80 -0.51 3.60
N HIS A 44 -15.54 -1.55 3.94
CA HIS A 44 -16.16 -2.41 2.95
C HIS A 44 -17.44 -1.76 2.42
N ARG A 45 -17.76 -1.95 1.13
CA ARG A 45 -18.94 -1.32 0.50
C ARG A 45 -20.26 -1.82 1.08
N ASP A 46 -20.29 -3.07 1.51
CA ASP A 46 -21.49 -3.68 2.10
C ASP A 46 -21.69 -3.38 3.59
N ILE A 47 -20.92 -2.46 4.17
CA ILE A 47 -21.13 -2.00 5.56
C ILE A 47 -22.57 -1.54 5.80
N GLY A 48 -23.26 -1.02 4.77
CA GLY A 48 -24.65 -0.60 4.83
C GLY A 48 -25.65 -1.70 5.24
N ASN A 49 -25.29 -2.97 5.03
CA ASN A 49 -26.10 -4.14 5.30
C ASN A 49 -25.75 -4.83 6.63
N ALA A 50 -24.69 -4.39 7.33
CA ALA A 50 -24.29 -4.98 8.60
C ALA A 50 -25.36 -4.76 9.68
N SER A 51 -25.60 -5.77 10.52
CA SER A 51 -26.52 -5.65 11.66
C SER A 51 -25.89 -4.80 12.79
N VAL A 52 -26.72 -3.94 13.41
CA VAL A 52 -26.28 -2.99 14.44
C VAL A 52 -27.04 -3.13 15.75
N VAL A 53 -28.37 -3.07 15.71
CA VAL A 53 -29.25 -3.23 16.87
C VAL A 53 -30.30 -4.27 16.48
N ASP A 54 -30.22 -5.47 17.02
CA ASP A 54 -31.11 -6.59 16.65
C ASP A 54 -31.16 -6.80 15.12
N ASP A 55 -32.32 -6.62 14.49
CA ASP A 55 -32.53 -6.73 13.03
C ASP A 55 -32.34 -5.39 12.28
N VAL A 56 -31.94 -4.32 12.97
CA VAL A 56 -31.70 -3.01 12.36
C VAL A 56 -30.33 -2.97 11.71
N VAL A 57 -30.34 -2.95 10.38
CA VAL A 57 -29.13 -2.76 9.56
C VAL A 57 -28.56 -1.34 9.69
N PHE A 58 -27.26 -1.24 9.45
CA PHE A 58 -26.45 -0.03 9.60
C PHE A 58 -26.99 1.18 8.83
N SER A 59 -27.40 0.98 7.58
CA SER A 59 -28.02 2.04 6.76
C SER A 59 -29.26 2.64 7.43
N LYS A 60 -30.15 1.81 8.01
CA LYS A 60 -31.34 2.26 8.74
C LYS A 60 -30.98 2.89 10.08
N ALA A 61 -30.00 2.34 10.79
CA ALA A 61 -29.53 2.89 12.05
C ALA A 61 -28.98 4.31 11.89
N ILE A 62 -28.22 4.59 10.82
CA ILE A 62 -27.69 5.93 10.51
C ILE A 62 -28.82 6.96 10.31
N GLN A 63 -29.93 6.57 9.66
CA GLN A 63 -31.03 7.50 9.42
C GLN A 63 -31.67 8.01 10.72
N ARG A 64 -31.50 7.27 11.82
CA ARG A 64 -32.03 7.61 13.16
C ARG A 64 -31.04 8.42 14.01
N LEU A 65 -29.84 8.71 13.51
CA LEU A 65 -28.85 9.53 14.21
C LEU A 65 -29.14 11.04 14.05
N LEU A 66 -28.57 11.84 14.94
CA LEU A 66 -28.60 13.30 14.85
C LEU A 66 -28.04 13.78 13.49
N PRO A 67 -28.57 14.88 12.92
CA PRO A 67 -28.23 15.34 11.56
C PRO A 67 -26.73 15.48 11.29
N ASP A 68 -25.96 16.03 12.23
CA ASP A 68 -24.52 16.25 12.04
C ASP A 68 -23.74 14.93 11.98
N LYS A 69 -24.05 13.99 12.88
CA LYS A 69 -23.44 12.65 12.89
C LYS A 69 -23.78 11.87 11.64
N LYS A 70 -25.07 11.89 11.26
CA LYS A 70 -25.57 11.29 10.02
C LYS A 70 -24.81 11.82 8.82
N ARG A 71 -24.69 13.13 8.68
CA ARG A 71 -23.97 13.78 7.56
C ARG A 71 -22.50 13.35 7.52
N ALA A 72 -21.80 13.35 8.65
CA ALA A 72 -20.39 12.96 8.71
C ALA A 72 -20.16 11.50 8.29
N ILE A 73 -21.02 10.58 8.74
CA ILE A 73 -20.92 9.15 8.39
C ILE A 73 -21.29 8.93 6.91
N MET A 74 -22.35 9.59 6.42
CA MET A 74 -22.74 9.49 5.01
C MET A 74 -21.69 10.07 4.07
N GLN A 75 -20.95 11.11 4.48
CA GLN A 75 -19.81 11.64 3.73
C GLN A 75 -18.61 10.68 3.68
N TRP A 76 -18.46 9.83 4.70
CA TRP A 76 -17.46 8.77 4.68
C TRP A 76 -17.88 7.65 3.73
N ILE A 77 -19.14 7.23 3.76
CA ILE A 77 -19.69 6.06 3.04
C ILE A 77 -20.47 6.53 1.79
N THR A 78 -19.90 7.45 1.03
CA THR A 78 -20.50 7.90 -0.24
C THR A 78 -20.32 6.84 -1.33
N ARG A 79 -20.94 7.04 -2.50
CA ARG A 79 -20.79 6.15 -3.67
C ARG A 79 -19.34 6.01 -4.17
N GLN A 80 -18.47 6.96 -3.83
CA GLN A 80 -17.03 6.93 -4.12
C GLN A 80 -16.19 6.80 -2.83
N GLY A 81 -16.79 6.32 -1.73
CA GLY A 81 -16.13 6.22 -0.43
C GLY A 81 -14.77 5.52 -0.52
N PRO A 82 -13.93 5.62 0.52
CA PRO A 82 -12.64 4.94 0.55
C PRO A 82 -12.88 3.44 0.74
N PHE A 83 -13.36 2.76 -0.30
CA PHE A 83 -13.66 1.35 -0.24
C PHE A 83 -12.40 0.54 -0.51
N TRP A 84 -12.07 -0.38 0.39
CA TRP A 84 -10.86 -1.19 0.21
C TRP A 84 -11.04 -2.27 -0.86
N ASP A 85 -12.28 -2.71 -1.09
CA ASP A 85 -12.66 -3.73 -2.08
C ASP A 85 -12.32 -3.32 -3.53
N ASP A 86 -12.35 -2.02 -3.86
CA ASP A 86 -11.87 -1.47 -5.14
C ASP A 86 -10.38 -1.74 -5.40
N SER A 87 -9.62 -1.95 -4.32
CA SER A 87 -8.17 -2.19 -4.33
C SER A 87 -7.79 -3.53 -3.72
N ARG A 88 -8.74 -4.48 -3.68
CA ARG A 88 -8.55 -5.82 -3.11
C ARG A 88 -7.31 -6.47 -3.70
N THR A 89 -6.48 -7.06 -2.84
CA THR A 89 -5.18 -7.60 -3.26
C THR A 89 -5.13 -9.12 -3.35
N HIS A 90 -5.98 -9.83 -2.61
CA HIS A 90 -6.11 -11.29 -2.69
C HIS A 90 -7.23 -11.74 -3.62
N GLY A 91 -7.09 -12.95 -4.16
CA GLY A 91 -8.13 -13.62 -4.94
C GLY A 91 -9.36 -13.99 -4.11
N LEU A 92 -10.45 -14.31 -4.78
CA LEU A 92 -11.67 -14.85 -4.14
C LEU A 92 -11.45 -16.28 -3.64
N ASP A 93 -10.56 -17.04 -4.27
CA ASP A 93 -10.29 -18.45 -3.96
C ASP A 93 -9.30 -18.64 -2.80
N GLU A 94 -8.84 -17.54 -2.18
CA GLU A 94 -7.87 -17.57 -1.10
C GLU A 94 -8.54 -17.95 0.23
N TRP A 95 -7.91 -18.83 1.01
CA TRP A 95 -8.42 -19.23 2.32
C TRP A 95 -7.68 -18.50 3.45
N LEU A 96 -8.35 -17.53 4.08
CA LEU A 96 -7.86 -16.84 5.27
C LEU A 96 -8.80 -17.09 6.44
N GLU A 97 -8.24 -17.47 7.59
CA GLU A 97 -8.99 -17.78 8.80
C GLU A 97 -8.31 -17.21 10.06
N CYS A 98 -9.11 -16.84 11.05
CA CYS A 98 -8.62 -16.51 12.38
C CYS A 98 -8.33 -17.78 13.19
N CYS A 99 -7.55 -17.64 14.27
CA CYS A 99 -7.18 -18.77 15.14
C CYS A 99 -8.37 -19.50 15.78
N ASP A 100 -9.54 -18.88 15.84
CA ASP A 100 -10.80 -19.47 16.32
C ASP A 100 -11.55 -20.27 15.23
N GLY A 101 -10.97 -20.42 14.04
CA GLY A 101 -11.57 -21.11 12.89
C GLY A 101 -12.53 -20.24 12.08
N LYS A 102 -12.68 -18.95 12.41
CA LYS A 102 -13.55 -18.05 11.66
C LYS A 102 -12.91 -17.68 10.32
N VAL A 103 -13.58 -18.02 9.22
CA VAL A 103 -13.15 -17.63 7.87
C VAL A 103 -13.28 -16.11 7.71
N VAL A 104 -12.19 -15.46 7.29
CA VAL A 104 -12.05 -14.01 7.16
C VAL A 104 -11.67 -13.54 5.75
N THR A 105 -11.70 -14.42 4.75
CA THR A 105 -11.31 -14.11 3.36
C THR A 105 -11.97 -12.82 2.82
N ASP A 106 -13.29 -12.69 2.90
CA ASP A 106 -14.01 -11.59 2.25
C ASP A 106 -14.29 -10.38 3.15
N ASN A 107 -13.43 -10.15 4.15
CA ASN A 107 -13.57 -9.00 5.05
C ASN A 107 -12.26 -8.26 5.30
N ALA A 108 -12.36 -7.10 5.95
CA ALA A 108 -11.21 -6.23 6.22
C ALA A 108 -10.09 -6.95 6.99
N ILE A 109 -10.42 -7.94 7.82
CA ILE A 109 -9.42 -8.74 8.53
C ILE A 109 -8.59 -9.55 7.54
N GLY A 110 -9.22 -10.28 6.61
CA GLY A 110 -8.52 -11.02 5.56
C GLY A 110 -7.69 -10.13 4.64
N GLU A 111 -8.26 -9.00 4.18
CA GLU A 111 -7.51 -8.05 3.34
C GLU A 111 -6.30 -7.46 4.10
N ALA A 112 -6.46 -7.08 5.37
CA ALA A 112 -5.35 -6.59 6.18
C ALA A 112 -4.28 -7.66 6.41
N ALA A 113 -4.67 -8.93 6.57
CA ALA A 113 -3.76 -10.07 6.68
C ALA A 113 -2.94 -10.21 5.40
N TYR A 114 -3.61 -10.26 4.25
CA TYR A 114 -2.97 -10.47 2.96
C TYR A 114 -2.03 -9.32 2.61
N ARG A 115 -2.46 -8.06 2.83
CA ARG A 115 -1.59 -6.88 2.71
C ARG A 115 -0.34 -7.00 3.58
N SER A 116 -0.50 -7.46 4.82
CA SER A 116 0.60 -7.62 5.76
C SER A 116 1.56 -8.75 5.35
N LEU A 117 1.05 -9.86 4.80
CA LEU A 117 1.85 -10.93 4.20
C LEU A 117 2.69 -10.46 2.99
N GLU A 118 2.16 -9.48 2.25
CA GLU A 118 2.84 -8.74 1.17
C GLU A 118 3.67 -7.55 1.68
N ARG A 119 3.98 -7.50 2.99
CA ARG A 119 4.79 -6.47 3.67
C ARG A 119 4.22 -5.04 3.59
N LYS A 120 2.92 -4.89 3.31
CA LYS A 120 2.19 -3.63 3.49
C LYS A 120 1.65 -3.61 4.92
N HIS A 121 2.19 -2.71 5.76
CA HIS A 121 1.68 -2.54 7.12
C HIS A 121 0.25 -2.01 7.10
N CYS A 122 -0.70 -2.92 7.28
CA CYS A 122 -2.13 -2.65 7.32
C CYS A 122 -2.65 -2.92 8.74
N HIS A 123 -3.45 -1.99 9.25
CA HIS A 123 -3.98 -2.03 10.60
C HIS A 123 -5.51 -1.97 10.54
N LEU A 124 -6.15 -2.45 11.60
CA LEU A 124 -7.61 -2.47 11.73
C LEU A 124 -8.07 -1.40 12.73
N VAL A 125 -9.29 -0.92 12.52
CA VAL A 125 -10.03 -0.12 13.50
C VAL A 125 -11.37 -0.80 13.76
N SER A 126 -11.65 -1.14 15.01
CA SER A 126 -12.89 -1.82 15.43
C SER A 126 -13.75 -0.91 16.30
N LEU A 127 -15.06 -1.18 16.34
CA LEU A 127 -15.99 -0.53 17.27
C LEU A 127 -15.87 -1.10 18.69
N GLU A 128 -16.26 -0.27 19.66
CA GLU A 128 -16.46 -0.63 21.07
C GLU A 128 -17.92 -0.27 21.41
N PRO A 129 -18.73 -1.17 22.01
CA PRO A 129 -18.40 -2.56 22.32
C PRO A 129 -18.30 -3.45 21.06
N SER A 130 -17.42 -4.46 21.04
CA SER A 130 -17.44 -5.59 20.08
C SER A 130 -16.60 -6.77 20.58
N SER A 131 -16.76 -7.94 19.95
CA SER A 131 -15.88 -9.10 20.21
C SER A 131 -14.45 -8.91 19.70
N TRP A 132 -14.17 -7.80 18.98
CA TRP A 132 -12.89 -7.53 18.34
C TRP A 132 -12.08 -6.45 19.07
N GLU A 133 -12.24 -6.33 20.39
CA GLU A 133 -11.50 -5.38 21.23
C GLU A 133 -10.16 -5.93 21.73
N TYR A 134 -9.38 -6.50 20.82
CA TYR A 134 -8.07 -7.07 21.14
C TYR A 134 -7.08 -6.87 20.00
N THR A 135 -5.80 -6.99 20.33
CA THR A 135 -4.67 -6.96 19.38
C THR A 135 -3.52 -7.82 19.96
N PRO A 136 -2.78 -8.58 19.13
CA PRO A 136 -2.96 -8.76 17.70
C PRO A 136 -4.19 -9.62 17.34
N ILE A 137 -4.70 -9.45 16.13
CA ILE A 137 -5.59 -10.41 15.47
C ILE A 137 -4.71 -11.28 14.57
N THR A 138 -4.57 -12.54 14.93
CA THR A 138 -3.76 -13.51 14.19
C THR A 138 -4.61 -14.16 13.09
N VAL A 139 -4.09 -14.16 11.87
CA VAL A 139 -4.74 -14.74 10.69
C VAL A 139 -3.78 -15.71 10.02
N THR A 140 -4.32 -16.87 9.69
CA THR A 140 -3.65 -17.92 8.94
C THR A 140 -4.13 -17.90 7.49
N TRP A 141 -3.19 -17.83 6.56
CA TRP A 141 -3.39 -18.00 5.13
C TRP A 141 -2.89 -19.38 4.71
N ARG A 142 -3.74 -20.15 4.03
CA ARG A 142 -3.45 -21.54 3.60
C ARG A 142 -3.42 -21.67 2.07
N PRO A 143 -2.38 -21.19 1.37
CA PRO A 143 -2.18 -21.51 -0.04
C PRO A 143 -1.63 -22.93 -0.22
N ASP A 144 -1.73 -23.46 -1.44
CA ASP A 144 -1.18 -24.78 -1.82
C ASP A 144 0.32 -24.93 -1.51
N SER A 145 1.05 -23.81 -1.44
CA SER A 145 2.48 -23.76 -1.15
C SER A 145 2.85 -23.87 0.34
N GLY A 146 1.86 -24.00 1.23
CA GLY A 146 2.04 -24.12 2.67
C GLY A 146 1.53 -22.94 3.47
N GLU A 147 1.29 -23.18 4.76
CA GLU A 147 0.64 -22.26 5.68
C GLU A 147 1.51 -21.06 6.07
N ARG A 148 0.91 -19.86 6.13
CA ARG A 148 1.55 -18.64 6.59
C ARG A 148 0.66 -17.90 7.57
N THR A 149 1.20 -17.53 8.72
CA THR A 149 0.48 -16.76 9.74
C THR A 149 0.98 -15.33 9.79
N VAL A 150 0.09 -14.38 10.08
CA VAL A 150 0.41 -12.97 10.27
C VAL A 150 -0.41 -12.37 11.41
N ASP A 151 0.24 -11.49 12.18
CA ASP A 151 -0.39 -10.71 13.24
C ASP A 151 -0.77 -9.31 12.73
N ILE A 152 -2.05 -8.98 12.87
CA ILE A 152 -2.61 -7.69 12.46
C ILE A 152 -2.87 -6.87 13.71
N THR A 153 -2.38 -5.64 13.73
CA THR A 153 -2.69 -4.72 14.83
C THR A 153 -4.08 -4.12 14.63
N ASN A 154 -4.88 -4.13 15.70
CA ASN A 154 -6.22 -3.58 15.71
C ASN A 154 -6.37 -2.51 16.80
N TYR A 155 -7.09 -1.43 16.48
CA TYR A 155 -7.32 -0.30 17.38
C TYR A 155 -8.81 -0.11 17.62
N TRP A 156 -9.22 -0.06 18.89
CA TRP A 156 -10.58 0.31 19.31
C TRP A 156 -10.61 1.51 20.25
N LYS A 157 -9.43 1.99 20.68
CA LYS A 157 -9.26 3.17 21.54
C LYS A 157 -8.43 4.23 20.83
N LYS A 158 -8.89 5.48 20.92
CA LYS A 158 -8.21 6.63 20.32
C LYS A 158 -6.77 6.81 20.83
N LYS A 159 -6.54 6.65 22.14
CA LYS A 159 -5.21 6.84 22.75
C LYS A 159 -4.14 5.95 22.12
N THR A 160 -4.41 4.66 21.95
CA THR A 160 -3.44 3.71 21.39
C THR A 160 -3.21 3.94 19.88
N LEU A 161 -4.25 4.38 19.17
CA LEU A 161 -4.13 4.81 17.78
C LEU A 161 -3.26 6.06 17.64
N ASP A 162 -3.47 7.08 18.49
CA ASP A 162 -2.70 8.33 18.49
C ASP A 162 -1.20 8.04 18.71
N GLU A 163 -0.87 7.22 19.71
CA GLU A 163 0.50 6.81 20.02
C GLU A 163 1.16 6.06 18.83
N ALA A 164 0.41 5.22 18.12
CA ALA A 164 0.91 4.51 16.95
C ALA A 164 1.14 5.45 15.76
N LEU A 165 0.23 6.39 15.53
CA LEU A 165 0.36 7.38 14.46
C LEU A 165 1.53 8.33 14.67
N GLN A 166 1.82 8.72 15.92
CA GLN A 166 3.00 9.53 16.26
C GLN A 166 4.32 8.80 15.97
N LYS A 167 4.36 7.48 16.13
CA LYS A 167 5.53 6.64 15.81
C LYS A 167 5.62 6.29 14.33
N ALA A 168 4.53 6.42 13.58
CA ALA A 168 4.50 6.07 12.16
C ALA A 168 5.31 7.07 11.33
N SER A 169 6.00 6.57 10.28
CA SER A 169 6.68 7.45 9.35
C SER A 169 5.68 8.43 8.69
N PRO A 170 6.03 9.71 8.53
CA PRO A 170 5.14 10.70 7.97
C PRO A 170 4.65 10.30 6.57
N PRO A 171 3.43 10.69 6.17
CA PRO A 171 2.92 10.44 4.83
C PRO A 171 3.83 11.10 3.77
N ILE A 172 3.79 10.54 2.56
CA ILE A 172 4.46 11.12 1.40
C ILE A 172 3.41 11.94 0.67
N ASP A 173 3.50 13.25 0.80
CA ASP A 173 2.59 14.22 0.18
C ASP A 173 3.32 15.17 -0.81
N SER A 174 4.60 14.89 -1.08
CA SER A 174 5.43 15.66 -2.02
C SER A 174 6.51 14.77 -2.65
N TRP A 175 7.05 15.19 -3.80
CA TRP A 175 8.15 14.50 -4.47
C TRP A 175 9.44 14.52 -3.65
N GLU A 176 9.71 15.61 -2.92
CA GLU A 176 10.85 15.75 -2.02
C GLU A 176 10.75 14.78 -0.83
N LYS A 177 9.54 14.60 -0.27
CA LYS A 177 9.33 13.59 0.76
C LYS A 177 9.49 12.18 0.19
N LEU A 178 9.01 11.92 -1.02
CA LEU A 178 9.19 10.63 -1.70
C LEU A 178 10.67 10.31 -1.87
N GLU A 179 11.46 11.25 -2.39
CA GLU A 179 12.91 11.11 -2.57
C GLU A 179 13.60 10.80 -1.24
N ARG A 180 13.40 11.67 -0.24
CA ARG A 180 14.06 11.54 1.08
C ARG A 180 13.71 10.21 1.75
N GLN A 181 12.44 9.82 1.72
CA GLN A 181 12.01 8.55 2.33
C GLN A 181 12.50 7.34 1.53
N SER A 182 12.56 7.41 0.20
CA SER A 182 13.05 6.31 -0.64
C SER A 182 14.54 6.07 -0.42
N LYS A 183 15.35 7.13 -0.40
CA LYS A 183 16.79 7.08 -0.09
C LYS A 183 17.07 6.47 1.29
N LYS A 184 16.20 6.71 2.28
CA LYS A 184 16.34 6.15 3.63
C LYS A 184 15.83 4.71 3.76
N ARG A 185 14.84 4.31 2.95
CA ARG A 185 14.14 3.03 3.08
C ARG A 185 14.76 1.89 2.27
N PHE A 186 15.27 2.17 1.07
CA PHE A 186 15.77 1.14 0.15
C PHE A 186 17.29 1.08 0.21
N ALA A 187 17.80 0.31 1.17
CA ALA A 187 19.22 0.26 1.50
C ALA A 187 20.10 -0.39 0.40
N HIS A 188 19.50 -1.18 -0.50
CA HIS A 188 20.24 -1.84 -1.58
C HIS A 188 20.21 -1.04 -2.90
N LEU A 189 19.58 0.14 -2.90
CA LEU A 189 19.50 1.02 -4.06
C LEU A 189 20.37 2.26 -3.87
N THR A 190 21.17 2.59 -4.88
CA THR A 190 21.98 3.81 -4.89
C THR A 190 21.31 4.85 -5.79
N PHE A 191 20.77 5.91 -5.19
CA PHE A 191 20.09 6.97 -5.93
C PHE A 191 21.08 8.05 -6.37
N SER A 192 21.05 8.42 -7.65
CA SER A 192 21.73 9.62 -8.13
C SER A 192 21.24 10.86 -7.39
N GLU A 193 22.12 11.83 -7.15
CA GLU A 193 21.76 13.12 -6.54
C GLU A 193 20.68 13.83 -7.34
N SER A 194 20.79 13.80 -8.67
CA SER A 194 19.84 14.43 -9.60
C SER A 194 18.67 13.54 -10.00
N GLY A 195 18.58 12.32 -9.45
CA GLY A 195 17.63 11.30 -9.91
C GLY A 195 16.17 11.73 -9.89
N PHE A 196 15.76 12.58 -8.95
CA PHE A 196 14.38 13.07 -8.83
C PHE A 196 14.17 14.49 -9.38
N HIS A 197 15.21 15.14 -9.93
CA HIS A 197 15.13 16.54 -10.37
C HIS A 197 14.00 16.77 -11.36
N SER A 198 13.72 15.80 -12.23
CA SER A 198 12.66 15.90 -13.26
C SER A 198 11.24 15.93 -12.70
N LEU A 199 11.04 15.61 -11.41
CA LEU A 199 9.75 15.75 -10.74
C LEU A 199 9.58 17.11 -10.06
N ARG A 200 10.65 17.91 -9.91
CA ARG A 200 10.53 19.25 -9.31
C ARG A 200 9.65 20.13 -10.19
N GLY A 201 8.69 20.80 -9.59
CA GLY A 201 7.71 21.64 -10.29
C GLY A 201 6.53 20.87 -10.92
N GLN A 202 6.53 19.53 -10.88
CA GLN A 202 5.37 18.74 -11.30
C GLN A 202 4.36 18.62 -10.15
N PRO A 203 3.03 18.66 -10.41
CA PRO A 203 2.02 18.37 -9.39
C PRO A 203 2.27 17.01 -8.74
N PHE A 204 2.16 16.95 -7.41
CA PHE A 204 2.28 15.69 -6.69
C PHE A 204 1.08 14.78 -6.98
N VAL A 205 1.37 13.51 -7.28
CA VAL A 205 0.33 12.50 -7.55
C VAL A 205 0.58 11.30 -6.64
N ASP A 206 -0.27 11.14 -5.62
CA ASP A 206 -0.14 10.09 -4.60
C ASP A 206 -0.10 8.67 -5.22
N SER A 207 -0.99 8.38 -6.17
CA SER A 207 -1.05 7.08 -6.82
C SER A 207 0.23 6.75 -7.60
N ALA A 208 0.91 7.75 -8.15
CA ALA A 208 2.17 7.60 -8.84
C ALA A 208 3.33 7.45 -7.86
N ALA A 209 3.34 8.22 -6.77
CA ALA A 209 4.31 8.06 -5.69
C ALA A 209 4.24 6.64 -5.07
N ARG A 210 3.04 6.08 -4.89
CA ARG A 210 2.85 4.68 -4.48
C ARG A 210 3.44 3.70 -5.48
N GLN A 211 3.12 3.83 -6.76
CA GLN A 211 3.69 2.98 -7.82
C GLN A 211 5.21 3.07 -7.87
N ILE A 212 5.80 4.28 -7.77
CA ILE A 212 7.25 4.47 -7.74
C ILE A 212 7.88 3.66 -6.60
N ARG A 213 7.31 3.74 -5.39
CA ARG A 213 7.80 2.97 -4.23
C ARG A 213 7.68 1.47 -4.41
N GLU A 214 6.60 1.00 -5.03
CA GLU A 214 6.47 -0.42 -5.36
C GLU A 214 7.56 -0.87 -6.34
N ARG A 215 7.91 -0.04 -7.34
CA ARG A 215 9.00 -0.35 -8.27
C ARG A 215 10.36 -0.35 -7.57
N PHE A 216 10.64 0.63 -6.71
CA PHE A 216 11.85 0.60 -5.88
C PHE A 216 11.90 -0.62 -4.98
N HIS A 217 10.77 -1.02 -4.38
CA HIS A 217 10.73 -2.22 -3.56
C HIS A 217 11.10 -3.49 -4.35
N VAL A 218 10.55 -3.64 -5.56
CA VAL A 218 10.89 -4.79 -6.43
C VAL A 218 12.37 -4.76 -6.83
N LEU A 219 12.92 -3.59 -7.17
CA LEU A 219 14.35 -3.45 -7.50
C LEU A 219 15.26 -3.75 -6.30
N ASP A 220 14.91 -3.26 -5.11
CA ASP A 220 15.65 -3.51 -3.87
C ASP A 220 15.64 -5.01 -3.51
N MET A 221 14.49 -5.67 -3.64
CA MET A 221 14.39 -7.12 -3.46
C MET A 221 15.21 -7.89 -4.49
N LEU A 222 15.15 -7.51 -5.77
CA LEU A 222 15.91 -8.16 -6.83
C LEU A 222 17.42 -8.01 -6.57
N ARG A 223 17.87 -6.81 -6.18
CA ARG A 223 19.28 -6.55 -5.85
C ARG A 223 19.76 -7.36 -4.66
N ASN A 224 18.88 -7.67 -3.72
CA ASN A 224 19.19 -8.48 -2.54
C ASN A 224 18.88 -9.98 -2.72
N SER A 225 18.70 -10.46 -3.95
CA SER A 225 18.35 -11.87 -4.23
C SER A 225 19.48 -12.63 -4.94
N PHE A 226 20.69 -12.58 -4.37
CA PHE A 226 21.84 -13.35 -4.82
C PHE A 226 22.33 -14.28 -3.71
N ASP A 227 22.82 -15.46 -4.08
CA ASP A 227 23.44 -16.42 -3.16
C ASP A 227 24.94 -16.16 -2.98
N GLU A 228 25.58 -17.00 -2.17
CA GLU A 228 27.02 -16.98 -1.88
C GLU A 228 27.88 -17.18 -3.15
N HIS A 229 27.33 -17.83 -4.18
CA HIS A 229 27.97 -18.03 -5.48
C HIS A 229 27.67 -16.90 -6.48
N ARG A 230 27.09 -15.79 -6.00
CA ARG A 230 26.71 -14.62 -6.81
C ARG A 230 25.67 -14.94 -7.89
N GLN A 231 24.96 -16.06 -7.77
CA GLN A 231 23.87 -16.42 -8.66
C GLN A 231 22.55 -15.90 -8.11
N ARG A 232 21.63 -15.57 -9.03
CA ARG A 232 20.30 -15.11 -8.62
C ARG A 232 19.56 -16.27 -7.96
N THR A 233 19.07 -16.06 -6.73
CA THR A 233 18.32 -17.08 -6.00
C THR A 233 17.00 -17.42 -6.69
N ARG A 234 16.35 -18.52 -6.28
CA ARG A 234 15.00 -18.89 -6.76
C ARG A 234 14.00 -17.72 -6.60
N LYS A 235 14.00 -17.07 -5.44
CA LYS A 235 13.17 -15.88 -5.17
C LYS A 235 13.49 -14.74 -6.14
N GLY A 236 14.77 -14.47 -6.39
CA GLY A 236 15.18 -13.47 -7.38
C GLY A 236 14.69 -13.83 -8.79
N HIS A 237 14.75 -15.11 -9.17
CA HIS A 237 14.26 -15.58 -10.46
C HIS A 237 12.74 -15.39 -10.60
N GLU A 238 11.96 -15.68 -9.55
CA GLU A 238 10.53 -15.43 -9.51
C GLU A 238 10.19 -13.93 -9.66
N ILE A 239 10.92 -13.06 -8.96
CA ILE A 239 10.78 -11.60 -9.09
C ILE A 239 11.05 -11.16 -10.53
N TYR A 240 12.14 -11.65 -11.14
CA TYR A 240 12.48 -11.32 -12.52
C TYR A 240 11.38 -11.75 -13.49
N ARG A 241 10.96 -13.01 -13.42
CA ARG A 241 9.88 -13.55 -14.27
C ARG A 241 8.58 -12.74 -14.10
N LYS A 242 8.18 -12.45 -12.86
CA LYS A 242 6.93 -11.75 -12.56
C LYS A 242 6.92 -10.28 -13.03
N HIS A 243 8.05 -9.58 -12.93
CA HIS A 243 8.06 -8.12 -13.10
C HIS A 243 8.83 -7.62 -14.32
N PHE A 244 9.69 -8.43 -14.94
CA PHE A 244 10.56 -8.05 -16.07
C PHE A 244 10.22 -8.79 -17.36
N THR A 245 9.31 -9.78 -17.32
CA THR A 245 8.92 -10.56 -18.51
C THR A 245 7.41 -10.49 -18.76
N GLY A 246 7.01 -10.63 -20.03
CA GLY A 246 5.61 -10.59 -20.47
C GLY A 246 5.05 -9.19 -20.76
N ASP A 247 3.89 -9.14 -21.39
CA ASP A 247 3.29 -7.90 -21.94
C ASP A 247 2.91 -6.86 -20.88
N ARG A 248 2.69 -7.32 -19.64
CA ARG A 248 2.35 -6.46 -18.48
C ARG A 248 3.52 -6.25 -17.53
N ALA A 249 4.74 -6.52 -17.99
CA ALA A 249 5.95 -6.31 -17.20
C ALA A 249 6.03 -4.87 -16.67
N TRP A 250 6.42 -4.77 -15.40
CA TRP A 250 6.64 -3.50 -14.72
C TRP A 250 7.92 -2.82 -15.20
N PHE A 251 8.89 -3.62 -15.63
CA PHE A 251 10.17 -3.18 -16.13
C PHE A 251 10.38 -3.69 -17.54
N SER A 252 10.95 -2.87 -18.41
CA SER A 252 11.40 -3.32 -19.72
C SER A 252 12.59 -2.51 -20.20
N ASP A 253 13.27 -3.04 -21.19
CA ASP A 253 14.22 -2.27 -21.98
C ASP A 253 13.50 -1.28 -22.90
N SER A 254 14.22 -0.27 -23.35
CA SER A 254 13.79 0.58 -24.47
C SER A 254 13.95 -0.18 -25.79
N SER A 255 13.14 0.15 -26.79
CA SER A 255 13.31 -0.42 -28.14
C SER A 255 14.62 0.04 -28.77
N ASP A 256 15.15 -0.70 -29.76
CA ASP A 256 16.39 -0.33 -30.44
C ASP A 256 16.29 1.03 -31.14
N GLY A 257 15.11 1.35 -31.69
CA GLY A 257 14.83 2.66 -32.26
C GLY A 257 14.84 3.79 -31.21
N GLU A 258 14.34 3.53 -30.00
CA GLU A 258 14.42 4.49 -28.88
C GLU A 258 15.86 4.65 -28.39
N LYS A 259 16.61 3.55 -28.24
CA LYS A 259 18.03 3.57 -27.85
C LYS A 259 18.87 4.39 -28.83
N HIS A 260 18.63 4.24 -30.13
CA HIS A 260 19.33 5.02 -31.15
C HIS A 260 18.93 6.51 -31.11
N ARG A 261 17.62 6.79 -31.03
CA ARG A 261 17.12 8.17 -31.11
C ARG A 261 17.39 9.00 -29.85
N PHE A 262 17.26 8.39 -28.68
CA PHE A 262 17.35 9.05 -27.37
C PHE A 262 18.60 8.63 -26.59
N GLY A 263 19.64 8.16 -27.29
CA GLY A 263 20.82 7.58 -26.65
C GLY A 263 21.51 8.54 -25.66
N LYS A 264 21.54 9.83 -25.99
CA LYS A 264 22.12 10.87 -25.12
C LYS A 264 21.26 11.09 -23.87
N GLU A 265 19.94 11.14 -24.03
CA GLU A 265 18.98 11.36 -22.95
C GLU A 265 18.80 10.13 -22.05
N LEU A 266 19.12 8.94 -22.57
CA LEU A 266 19.20 7.68 -21.82
C LEU A 266 20.58 7.44 -21.20
N THR A 267 21.51 8.39 -21.33
CA THR A 267 22.83 8.38 -20.72
C THR A 267 22.87 9.37 -19.56
N PHE A 268 23.22 8.90 -18.37
CA PHE A 268 23.18 9.67 -17.14
C PHE A 268 24.57 9.73 -16.48
N PRO A 269 24.87 10.77 -15.69
CA PRO A 269 26.08 10.77 -14.86
C PRO A 269 26.10 9.58 -13.91
N HIS A 270 27.26 8.94 -13.75
CA HIS A 270 27.44 7.85 -12.81
C HIS A 270 27.37 8.39 -11.36
N PRO A 271 26.57 7.80 -10.45
CA PRO A 271 26.35 8.39 -9.11
C PRO A 271 27.59 8.50 -8.22
N THR A 272 28.62 7.69 -8.47
CA THR A 272 29.82 7.60 -7.62
C THR A 272 31.15 7.74 -8.36
N MET A 273 31.13 7.94 -9.68
CA MET A 273 32.34 7.97 -10.51
C MET A 273 32.22 9.12 -11.50
N ASP A 274 33.34 9.68 -11.93
CA ASP A 274 33.37 10.66 -13.03
C ASP A 274 33.26 9.94 -14.38
N ALA A 275 32.07 9.38 -14.62
CA ALA A 275 31.74 8.58 -15.79
C ALA A 275 30.24 8.72 -16.12
N THR A 276 29.80 8.05 -17.19
CA THR A 276 28.39 8.01 -17.58
C THR A 276 27.85 6.58 -17.61
N LEU A 277 26.55 6.43 -17.33
CA LEU A 277 25.80 5.18 -17.41
C LEU A 277 24.73 5.28 -18.49
N PHE A 278 24.76 4.37 -19.47
CA PHE A 278 23.66 4.18 -20.40
C PHE A 278 22.59 3.28 -19.76
N CYS A 279 21.42 3.84 -19.45
CA CYS A 279 20.35 3.16 -18.71
C CYS A 279 19.05 3.11 -19.52
N PRO A 280 18.95 2.25 -20.56
CA PRO A 280 17.74 2.13 -21.37
C PRO A 280 16.61 1.35 -20.67
N TRP A 281 16.95 0.54 -19.67
CA TRP A 281 15.99 -0.18 -18.84
C TRP A 281 15.25 0.75 -17.89
N HIS A 282 13.92 0.54 -17.79
CA HIS A 282 13.08 1.42 -17.00
C HIS A 282 11.87 0.73 -16.36
N GLY A 283 11.47 1.23 -15.19
CA GLY A 283 10.19 0.92 -14.55
C GLY A 283 9.06 1.80 -15.07
N LYS A 284 7.89 1.23 -15.31
CA LYS A 284 6.72 1.91 -15.88
C LYS A 284 5.72 2.32 -14.80
N ILE A 285 5.36 3.61 -14.80
CA ILE A 285 4.24 4.18 -14.05
C ILE A 285 3.25 4.71 -15.08
N ARG A 286 1.96 4.39 -14.94
CA ARG A 286 0.95 4.68 -15.99
C ARG A 286 0.37 6.08 -15.90
N THR A 287 0.03 6.55 -14.70
CA THR A 287 -0.74 7.78 -14.51
C THR A 287 -0.18 8.64 -13.36
N PRO A 288 0.46 9.79 -13.66
CA PRO A 288 0.93 10.20 -14.98
C PRO A 288 1.98 9.22 -15.52
N GLU A 289 2.23 9.27 -16.83
CA GLU A 289 3.23 8.39 -17.43
C GLU A 289 4.64 8.84 -17.06
N LEU A 290 5.19 8.18 -16.03
CA LEU A 290 6.54 8.37 -15.51
C LEU A 290 7.39 7.13 -15.77
N ARG A 291 8.71 7.29 -15.69
CA ARG A 291 9.73 6.26 -15.81
C ARG A 291 10.75 6.36 -14.69
N ILE A 292 11.22 5.20 -14.26
CA ILE A 292 12.37 5.05 -13.37
C ILE A 292 13.48 4.41 -14.20
N HIS A 293 14.54 5.13 -14.56
CA HIS A 293 15.70 4.51 -15.21
C HIS A 293 16.72 4.06 -14.18
N PHE A 294 17.33 2.90 -14.43
CA PHE A 294 18.26 2.27 -13.52
C PHE A 294 19.35 1.50 -14.26
N SER A 295 20.46 1.20 -13.57
CA SER A 295 21.55 0.42 -14.14
C SER A 295 21.12 -1.03 -14.43
N TRP A 296 21.60 -1.56 -15.56
CA TRP A 296 21.31 -2.92 -15.99
C TRP A 296 22.55 -3.52 -16.67
N PRO A 297 22.83 -4.82 -16.53
CA PRO A 297 22.11 -5.83 -15.73
C PRO A 297 22.27 -5.65 -14.22
N VAL A 298 21.29 -6.11 -13.44
CA VAL A 298 21.44 -6.20 -11.97
C VAL A 298 22.39 -7.35 -11.64
N ARG A 299 23.53 -7.02 -11.02
CA ARG A 299 24.60 -7.96 -10.65
C ARG A 299 24.81 -8.00 -9.14
N ALA A 300 25.44 -9.08 -8.64
CA ALA A 300 25.68 -9.28 -7.22
C ALA A 300 26.77 -8.36 -6.65
N ASP A 301 27.76 -8.03 -7.48
CA ASP A 301 29.00 -7.32 -7.14
C ASP A 301 28.99 -5.84 -7.52
N GLU A 302 27.91 -5.34 -8.11
CA GLU A 302 27.75 -3.94 -8.51
C GLU A 302 26.53 -3.32 -7.79
N PRO A 303 26.59 -2.05 -7.37
CA PRO A 303 25.41 -1.35 -6.87
C PRO A 303 24.33 -1.23 -7.96
N LEU A 304 23.05 -1.23 -7.54
CA LEU A 304 21.95 -0.92 -8.44
C LEU A 304 21.65 0.58 -8.37
N TYR A 305 21.97 1.29 -9.45
CA TYR A 305 21.84 2.74 -9.52
C TYR A 305 20.45 3.14 -10.03
N ILE A 306 19.78 4.03 -9.30
CA ILE A 306 18.57 4.72 -9.76
C ILE A 306 18.99 6.11 -10.25
N VAL A 307 19.00 6.29 -11.57
CA VAL A 307 19.60 7.47 -12.22
C VAL A 307 18.57 8.52 -12.64
N TYR A 308 17.30 8.12 -12.77
CA TYR A 308 16.22 9.01 -13.18
C TYR A 308 14.87 8.54 -12.68
N VAL A 309 14.05 9.49 -12.23
CA VAL A 309 12.64 9.34 -11.88
C VAL A 309 11.93 10.58 -12.40
N GLY A 310 11.01 10.40 -13.36
CA GLY A 310 10.36 11.54 -13.99
C GLY A 310 9.50 11.15 -15.19
N PRO A 311 9.01 12.13 -15.96
CA PRO A 311 8.28 11.88 -17.21
C PRO A 311 9.02 10.92 -18.15
N LYS A 312 8.29 10.14 -18.95
CA LYS A 312 8.92 9.29 -19.97
C LYS A 312 9.77 10.13 -20.92
N ILE A 313 11.07 9.85 -20.98
CA ILE A 313 12.07 10.55 -21.80
C ILE A 313 11.77 10.39 -23.29
N THR A 314 11.32 9.22 -23.71
CA THR A 314 11.02 8.92 -25.12
C THR A 314 9.64 9.40 -25.57
N LYS A 315 9.06 10.39 -24.88
CA LYS A 315 7.83 11.08 -25.32
C LYS A 315 8.17 12.14 -26.37
N ARG A 316 7.34 12.21 -27.41
CA ARG A 316 7.32 13.32 -28.36
C ARG A 316 6.35 14.38 -27.89
#